data_AF-A0A8F1SAV4-F1
#
_entry.id   AF-A0A8F1SAV4-F1
#
_cell.length_a   1.000
_cell.length_b   1.000
_cell.length_c   1.000
_cell.angle_alpha   90.00
_cell.angle_beta   90.00
_cell.angle_gamma   90.00
#
_symmetry.space_group_name_H-M   'P 1'
#
loop_
_entity.id
_entity.type
_entity.pdbx_description
1 polymer ?
#
loop_
_entity_poly.entity_id
_entity_poly.type
_entity_poly.pdbx_seq_one_letter_code
_entity_poly.pdbx_strand_id
1 'polypeptide(L)'
;MAVARSVSYMLLLIALAVVYVISAYVISILVFQRSLTVDSHVNLMNMILAMVLAVVYQPVKKIFDKFTDRVFYYGEYDADTFTREISKILTYTADFQLLTRRVGNYIATSLKAEKVAFCIPEKGIYGRAGRRRISVVEEDVRRIMDYYYKNCSFPEVILANQVKDPELKKLLDIHRTKIVMPLLHQNQETGILFLGEHKSLGYSSRDIEMLESIAGELAVSIRNSLSLEEINELNKSLQRKIDEATKELRFSNRQLQRLDEAKNEFISMASHQLRTPLTSIKGYLDMMLEGDLGKITPTQRAVLREAFSSSERMVRLINDFLNVSRLQTGKFNIDKQETGRCSNSSG
;
A
#
# COMPACT_ATOMS: atom_id res chain seq x y z
N MET A 1 29.92 23.92 17.96
CA MET A 1 29.21 23.61 19.23
C MET A 1 29.73 22.36 19.93
N ALA A 2 30.16 21.29 19.23
CA ALA A 2 30.83 20.14 19.85
C ALA A 2 32.11 20.52 20.63
N VAL A 3 32.90 21.47 20.08
CA VAL A 3 34.12 21.99 20.74
C VAL A 3 33.81 22.73 22.05
N ALA A 4 32.73 23.51 22.10
CA ALA A 4 32.33 24.21 23.34
C ALA A 4 31.90 23.20 24.43
N ARG A 5 31.24 22.09 24.04
CA ARG A 5 30.80 21.03 24.96
C ARG A 5 31.97 20.19 25.50
N SER A 6 32.93 19.85 24.64
CA SER A 6 34.15 19.14 25.08
C SER A 6 35.02 20.04 25.98
N VAL A 7 35.09 21.34 25.69
CA VAL A 7 35.82 22.31 26.52
C VAL A 7 35.15 22.50 27.87
N SER A 8 33.82 22.61 27.94
CA SER A 8 33.11 22.71 29.23
C SER A 8 33.25 21.45 30.09
N TYR A 9 33.17 20.26 29.48
CA TYR A 9 33.39 18.99 30.19
C TYR A 9 34.85 18.86 30.66
N MET A 10 35.81 19.23 29.82
CA MET A 10 37.23 19.23 30.17
C MET A 10 37.52 20.24 31.30
N LEU A 11 36.93 21.44 31.26
CA LEU A 11 37.05 22.43 32.33
C LEU A 11 36.46 21.95 33.66
N LEU A 12 35.33 21.24 33.63
CA LEU A 12 34.72 20.66 34.83
C LEU A 12 35.54 19.50 35.39
N LEU A 13 36.10 18.64 34.54
CA LEU A 13 37.04 17.59 34.95
C LEU A 13 38.32 18.18 35.54
N ILE A 14 38.86 19.24 34.94
CA ILE A 14 40.02 19.96 35.47
C ILE A 14 39.66 20.57 36.83
N ALA A 15 38.50 21.19 36.99
CA ALA A 15 38.06 21.74 38.27
C ALA A 15 37.95 20.64 39.36
N LEU A 16 37.39 19.48 39.02
CA LEU A 16 37.30 18.33 39.92
C LEU A 16 38.71 17.80 40.29
N ALA A 17 39.61 17.68 39.32
CA ALA A 17 40.99 17.28 39.55
C ALA A 17 41.72 18.28 40.46
N VAL A 18 41.50 19.59 40.26
CA VAL A 18 42.07 20.65 41.11
C VAL A 18 41.53 20.54 42.54
N VAL A 19 40.22 20.36 42.73
CA VAL A 19 39.64 20.15 44.07
C VAL A 19 40.23 18.91 44.75
N TYR A 20 40.48 17.84 44.00
CA TYR A 20 41.09 16.62 44.51
C TYR A 20 42.57 16.81 44.90
N VAL A 21 43.34 17.52 44.08
CA VAL A 21 44.74 17.86 44.41
C VAL A 21 44.80 18.78 45.62
N ILE A 22 43.92 19.78 45.70
CA ILE A 22 43.83 20.69 46.86
C ILE A 22 43.44 19.93 48.12
N SER A 23 42.45 19.03 48.06
CA SER A 23 42.04 18.26 49.24
C SER A 23 43.14 17.31 49.69
N ALA A 24 43.83 16.63 48.77
CA ALA A 24 45.00 15.80 49.09
C ALA A 24 46.14 16.62 49.71
N TYR A 25 46.40 17.82 49.19
CA TYR A 25 47.43 18.72 49.72
C TYR A 25 47.08 19.30 51.09
N VAL A 26 45.82 19.71 51.29
CA VAL A 26 45.33 20.22 52.59
C VAL A 26 45.36 19.12 53.64
N ILE A 27 44.94 17.89 53.30
CA ILE A 27 45.03 16.75 54.21
C ILE A 27 46.50 16.43 54.50
N SER A 28 47.37 16.45 53.49
CA SER A 28 48.81 16.28 53.68
C SER A 28 49.34 17.30 54.69
N ILE A 29 49.05 18.59 54.55
CA ILE A 29 49.47 19.62 55.51
C ILE A 29 48.88 19.40 56.91
N LEU A 30 47.58 19.16 57.02
CA LEU A 30 46.90 18.96 58.32
C LEU A 30 47.48 17.78 59.11
N VAL A 31 47.87 16.72 58.39
CA VAL A 31 48.47 15.52 58.99
C VAL A 31 49.98 15.72 59.25
N PHE A 32 50.72 16.37 58.35
CA PHE A 32 52.18 16.53 58.43
C PHE A 32 52.66 17.70 59.30
N GLN A 33 51.81 18.69 59.62
CA GLN A 33 52.25 19.87 60.39
C GLN A 33 52.79 19.53 61.79
N ARG A 34 52.65 18.28 62.25
CA ARG A 34 53.05 17.85 63.60
C ARG A 34 54.25 16.89 63.68
N SER A 35 54.83 16.40 62.59
CA SER A 35 55.99 15.50 62.67
C SER A 35 56.93 15.63 61.48
N LEU A 36 57.99 16.43 61.66
CA LEU A 36 59.15 16.54 60.77
C LEU A 36 60.21 15.46 61.03
N THR A 37 59.86 14.39 61.74
CA THR A 37 60.69 13.20 61.92
C THR A 37 60.19 12.10 60.99
N VAL A 38 61.07 11.59 60.13
CA VAL A 38 60.82 10.48 59.21
C VAL A 38 60.62 9.21 60.03
N ASP A 39 59.41 9.01 60.53
CA ASP A 39 59.05 7.85 61.33
C ASP A 39 58.21 6.88 60.49
N SER A 40 58.46 5.58 60.66
CA SER A 40 57.85 4.49 59.88
C SER A 40 56.31 4.49 59.93
N HIS A 41 55.73 5.07 60.98
CA HIS A 41 54.28 5.25 61.15
C HIS A 41 53.66 6.24 60.15
N VAL A 42 54.42 7.20 59.64
CA VAL A 42 53.94 8.22 58.67
C VAL A 42 53.71 7.59 57.30
N ASN A 43 54.52 6.61 56.90
CA ASN A 43 54.34 5.89 55.63
C ASN A 43 53.08 5.00 55.63
N LEU A 44 52.74 4.40 56.77
CA LEU A 44 51.54 3.57 56.90
C LEU A 44 50.27 4.43 56.83
N MET A 45 50.28 5.62 57.45
CA MET A 45 49.19 6.61 57.33
C MET A 45 49.00 7.10 55.89
N ASN A 46 50.09 7.35 55.16
CA ASN A 46 50.00 7.76 53.74
C ASN A 46 49.37 6.66 52.86
N MET A 47 49.72 5.40 53.10
CA MET A 47 49.14 4.28 52.37
C MET A 47 47.63 4.13 52.65
N ILE A 48 47.22 4.30 53.91
CA ILE A 48 45.81 4.29 54.31
C ILE A 48 45.05 5.46 53.66
N LEU A 49 45.61 6.67 53.69
CA LEU A 49 44.99 7.84 53.09
C LEU A 49 44.82 7.70 51.57
N ALA A 50 45.85 7.20 50.87
CA ALA A 50 45.77 6.92 49.43
C ALA A 50 44.69 5.88 49.12
N MET A 51 44.55 4.85 49.95
CA MET A 51 43.51 3.83 49.81
C MET A 51 42.11 4.41 50.03
N VAL A 52 41.92 5.23 51.06
CA VAL A 52 40.66 5.93 51.34
C VAL A 52 40.30 6.86 50.18
N LEU A 53 41.25 7.64 49.69
CA LEU A 53 41.05 8.54 48.55
C LEU A 53 40.70 7.78 47.26
N ALA A 54 41.31 6.62 47.01
CA ALA A 54 40.98 5.77 45.86
C ALA A 54 39.56 5.17 45.97
N VAL A 55 39.15 4.77 47.18
CA VAL A 55 37.79 4.26 47.44
C VAL A 55 36.74 5.36 47.33
N VAL A 56 37.05 6.58 47.79
CA VAL A 56 36.15 7.75 47.71
C VAL A 56 36.05 8.33 46.29
N TYR A 57 37.07 8.15 45.46
CA TYR A 57 37.06 8.64 44.08
C TYR A 57 35.94 8.03 43.24
N GLN A 58 35.70 6.71 43.31
CA GLN A 58 34.62 6.06 42.56
C GLN A 58 33.20 6.61 42.85
N PRO A 59 32.74 6.71 44.11
CA PRO A 59 31.41 7.25 44.42
C PRO A 59 31.29 8.73 44.06
N VAL A 60 32.34 9.54 44.30
CA VAL A 60 32.35 10.96 43.90
C VAL A 60 32.23 11.09 42.38
N LYS A 61 32.99 10.29 41.62
CA LYS A 61 32.88 10.25 40.16
C LYS A 61 31.47 9.88 39.71
N LYS A 62 30.85 8.84 40.29
CA LYS A 62 29.47 8.46 39.95
C LYS A 62 28.44 9.54 40.26
N ILE A 63 28.59 10.26 41.38
CA ILE A 63 27.71 11.39 41.73
C ILE A 63 27.88 12.51 40.71
N PHE A 64 29.12 12.78 40.31
CA PHE A 64 29.45 13.81 39.33
C PHE A 64 28.98 13.46 37.91
N ASP A 65 29.12 12.21 37.48
CA ASP A 65 28.59 11.70 36.21
C ASP A 65 27.05 11.86 36.21
N LYS A 66 26.37 11.46 37.29
CA LYS A 66 24.92 11.68 37.44
C LYS A 66 24.52 13.16 37.44
N PHE A 67 25.32 14.03 38.05
CA PHE A 67 25.05 15.46 38.10
C PHE A 67 25.27 16.11 36.73
N THR A 68 26.33 15.71 36.03
CA THR A 68 26.64 16.18 34.67
C THR A 68 25.57 15.71 33.70
N ASP A 69 25.13 14.45 33.78
CA ASP A 69 24.03 13.94 32.98
C ASP A 69 22.72 14.65 33.30
N ARG A 70 22.43 14.90 34.59
CA ARG A 70 21.24 15.64 34.99
C ARG A 70 21.25 17.11 34.57
N VAL A 71 22.40 17.77 34.51
CA VAL A 71 22.50 19.21 34.18
C VAL A 71 22.68 19.44 32.68
N PHE A 72 23.37 18.54 31.97
CA PHE A 72 23.68 18.68 30.54
C PHE A 72 22.83 17.81 29.62
N TYR A 73 22.25 16.70 30.09
CA TYR A 73 21.42 15.78 29.30
C TYR A 73 19.97 15.76 29.82
N TYR A 74 19.38 16.95 30.00
CA TYR A 74 18.01 17.10 30.50
C TYR A 74 16.97 16.58 29.49
N GLY A 75 16.45 15.38 29.76
CA GLY A 75 15.32 14.77 29.03
C GLY A 75 15.29 13.25 29.17
N GLU A 76 14.89 12.73 30.34
CA GLU A 76 14.68 11.29 30.54
C GLU A 76 13.48 10.81 29.70
N TYR A 77 13.72 10.49 28.43
CA TYR A 77 12.93 9.54 27.67
C TYR A 77 13.80 8.32 27.42
N ASP A 78 13.26 7.15 27.76
CA ASP A 78 13.88 5.85 27.53
C ASP A 78 13.71 5.46 26.05
N ALA A 79 14.82 5.24 25.35
CA ALA A 79 14.84 4.89 23.93
C ALA A 79 14.03 3.61 23.65
N ASP A 80 14.06 2.68 24.61
CA ASP A 80 13.32 1.43 24.52
C ASP A 80 11.82 1.69 24.61
N THR A 81 11.41 2.60 25.50
CA THR A 81 10.01 3.01 25.61
C THR A 81 9.52 3.76 24.38
N PHE A 82 10.33 4.67 23.83
CA PHE A 82 9.99 5.39 22.60
C PHE A 82 9.77 4.43 21.43
N THR A 83 10.73 3.53 21.20
CA THR A 83 10.67 2.55 20.11
C THR A 83 9.46 1.64 20.27
N ARG A 84 9.25 1.09 21.47
CA ARG A 84 8.10 0.21 21.77
C ARG A 84 6.75 0.86 21.52
N GLU A 85 6.55 2.12 21.89
CA GLU A 85 5.28 2.81 21.65
C GLU A 85 5.08 3.11 20.17
N ILE A 86 6.15 3.46 19.43
CA ILE A 86 6.09 3.59 17.97
C ILE A 86 5.72 2.25 17.33
N SER A 87 6.39 1.15 17.66
CA SER A 87 6.09 -0.17 17.10
C SER A 87 4.65 -0.63 17.40
N LYS A 88 4.11 -0.30 18.60
CA LYS A 88 2.67 -0.50 18.89
C LYS A 88 1.78 0.29 17.94
N ILE A 89 2.05 1.59 17.75
CA ILE A 89 1.26 2.43 16.83
C ILE A 89 1.31 1.86 15.41
N LEU A 90 2.49 1.43 14.95
CA LEU A 90 2.72 0.86 13.63
C LEU A 90 2.00 -0.48 13.41
N THR A 91 1.98 -1.34 14.42
CA THR A 91 1.34 -2.66 14.33
C THR A 91 -0.19 -2.58 14.38
N TYR A 92 -0.75 -1.65 15.16
CA TYR A 92 -2.21 -1.54 15.36
C TYR A 92 -2.92 -0.53 14.44
N THR A 93 -2.20 0.11 13.51
CA THR A 93 -2.79 1.15 12.64
C THR A 93 -2.55 0.84 11.17
N ALA A 94 -3.58 0.33 10.49
CA ALA A 94 -3.52 0.06 9.05
C ALA A 94 -3.75 1.32 8.19
N ASP A 95 -4.58 2.25 8.66
CA ASP A 95 -4.93 3.48 7.92
C ASP A 95 -3.76 4.48 7.93
N PHE A 96 -3.32 4.89 6.74
CA PHE A 96 -2.16 5.76 6.55
C PHE A 96 -2.33 7.15 7.23
N GLN A 97 -3.51 7.75 7.13
CA GLN A 97 -3.75 9.07 7.71
C GLN A 97 -3.74 9.04 9.24
N LEU A 98 -4.35 8.00 9.81
CA LEU A 98 -4.37 7.75 11.24
C LEU A 98 -2.97 7.41 11.74
N LEU A 99 -2.21 6.62 10.99
CA LEU A 99 -0.84 6.22 11.32
C LEU A 99 0.06 7.45 11.43
N THR A 100 0.16 8.23 10.35
CA THR A 100 0.99 9.44 10.32
C THR A 100 0.57 10.45 11.39
N ARG A 101 -0.73 10.59 11.68
CA ARG A 101 -1.22 11.45 12.75
C ARG A 101 -0.81 10.96 14.15
N ARG A 102 -0.97 9.67 14.45
CA ARG A 102 -0.63 9.11 15.76
C ARG A 102 0.88 9.15 16.00
N VAL A 103 1.67 8.71 15.02
CA VAL A 103 3.13 8.78 15.07
C VAL A 103 3.59 10.24 15.19
N GLY A 104 3.08 11.14 14.34
CA GLY A 104 3.47 12.55 14.36
C GLY A 104 3.19 13.23 15.71
N ASN A 105 2.03 12.95 16.31
CA ASN A 105 1.69 13.46 17.64
C ASN A 105 2.59 12.90 18.75
N TYR A 106 2.90 11.60 18.68
CA TYR A 106 3.79 10.96 19.64
C TYR A 106 5.20 11.55 19.54
N ILE A 107 5.80 11.62 18.34
CA ILE A 107 7.11 12.23 18.11
C ILE A 107 7.13 13.70 18.57
N ALA A 108 6.08 14.48 18.25
CA ALA A 108 6.01 15.88 18.65
C ALA A 108 5.98 16.07 20.18
N THR A 109 5.34 15.14 20.90
CA THR A 109 5.21 15.20 22.35
C THR A 109 6.47 14.69 23.03
N SER A 110 6.98 13.53 22.61
CA SER A 110 8.17 12.88 23.18
C SER A 110 9.43 13.69 22.94
N LEU A 111 9.67 14.18 21.73
CA LEU A 111 10.85 15.00 21.38
C LEU A 111 10.63 16.50 21.59
N LYS A 112 9.50 16.89 22.21
CA LYS A 112 9.12 18.30 22.46
C LYS A 112 9.29 19.21 21.24
N ALA A 113 8.98 18.69 20.05
CA ALA A 113 9.04 19.46 18.81
C ALA A 113 7.90 20.49 18.76
N GLU A 114 8.17 21.71 18.27
CA GLU A 114 7.13 22.71 18.00
C GLU A 114 6.15 22.20 16.93
N LYS A 115 6.66 21.39 16.00
CA LYS A 115 5.91 20.79 14.92
C LYS A 115 6.55 19.51 14.38
N VAL A 116 5.70 18.64 13.84
CA VAL A 116 6.06 17.44 13.08
C VAL A 116 5.13 17.33 11.87
N ALA A 117 5.65 16.99 10.70
CA ALA A 117 4.81 16.68 9.55
C ALA A 117 5.48 15.64 8.64
N PHE A 118 4.65 14.76 8.06
CA PHE A 118 5.07 13.82 7.03
C PHE A 118 4.78 14.43 5.66
N CYS A 119 5.73 14.32 4.74
CA CYS A 119 5.55 14.65 3.34
C CYS A 119 5.72 13.37 2.53
N ILE A 120 4.65 12.95 1.86
CA ILE A 120 4.65 11.78 0.99
C ILE A 120 4.61 12.29 -0.46
N PRO A 121 5.53 11.85 -1.33
CA PRO A 121 5.51 12.19 -2.75
C PRO A 121 4.12 11.95 -3.35
N GLU A 122 3.68 12.84 -4.24
CA GLU A 122 2.39 12.79 -4.96
C GLU A 122 1.11 12.91 -4.09
N LYS A 123 1.15 12.53 -2.81
CA LYS A 123 0.01 12.62 -1.88
C LYS A 123 0.00 13.93 -1.07
N GLY A 124 1.17 14.50 -0.79
CA GLY A 124 1.32 15.77 -0.06
C GLY A 124 1.62 15.61 1.44
N ILE A 125 1.12 16.54 2.27
CA ILE A 125 1.53 16.68 3.68
C ILE A 125 0.49 16.08 4.65
N TYR A 126 0.95 15.15 5.48
CA TYR A 126 0.15 14.39 6.45
C TYR A 126 0.73 14.45 7.88
N GLY A 127 0.01 13.86 8.83
CA GLY A 127 0.48 13.67 10.20
C GLY A 127 0.90 14.96 10.92
N ARG A 128 0.23 16.07 10.61
CA ARG A 128 0.56 17.39 11.16
C ARG A 128 0.31 17.42 12.67
N ALA A 129 1.38 17.61 13.44
CA ALA A 129 1.34 17.89 14.86
C ALA A 129 2.00 19.25 15.13
N GLY A 130 1.44 20.05 16.04
CA GLY A 130 1.96 21.38 16.40
C GLY A 130 1.15 22.56 15.86
N ARG A 131 1.58 23.79 16.18
CA ARG A 131 0.81 25.03 15.90
C ARG A 131 1.06 25.64 14.51
N ARG A 132 2.18 25.32 13.86
CA ARG A 132 2.60 25.94 12.58
C ARG A 132 2.45 24.98 11.40
N ARG A 133 2.05 25.52 10.24
CA ARG A 133 1.93 24.75 8.99
C ARG A 133 3.28 24.61 8.29
N ILE A 134 3.49 23.45 7.70
CA ILE A 134 4.54 23.18 6.70
C ILE A 134 3.85 23.17 5.34
N SER A 135 4.45 23.86 4.38
CA SER A 135 4.04 23.88 2.98
C SER A 135 5.31 23.63 2.17
N VAL A 136 5.48 22.41 1.69
CA VAL A 136 6.65 21.97 0.92
C VAL A 136 6.10 21.55 -0.43
N VAL A 137 6.70 22.07 -1.50
CA VAL A 137 6.32 21.74 -2.88
C VAL A 137 7.08 20.48 -3.31
N GLU A 138 6.61 19.78 -4.34
CA GLU A 138 7.30 18.57 -4.85
C GLU A 138 8.76 18.83 -5.26
N GLU A 139 9.05 20.01 -5.81
CA GLU A 139 10.41 20.43 -6.17
C GLU A 139 11.34 20.53 -4.94
N ASP A 140 10.82 21.00 -3.81
CA ASP A 140 11.54 21.07 -2.54
C ASP A 140 11.92 19.67 -2.02
N VAL A 141 10.99 18.71 -2.13
CA VAL A 141 11.20 17.30 -1.76
C VAL A 141 12.31 16.70 -2.60
N ARG A 142 12.25 16.88 -3.93
CA ARG A 142 13.26 16.37 -4.86
C ARG A 142 14.65 16.91 -4.54
N ARG A 143 14.75 18.21 -4.25
CA ARG A 143 16.01 18.85 -3.85
C ARG A 143 16.58 18.30 -2.54
N ILE A 144 15.73 18.07 -1.54
CA ILE A 144 16.14 17.47 -0.26
C ILE A 144 16.72 16.07 -0.51
N MET A 145 16.03 15.25 -1.31
CA MET A 145 16.45 13.88 -1.59
C MET A 145 17.73 13.81 -2.43
N ASP A 146 17.88 14.70 -3.42
CA ASP A 146 19.13 14.84 -4.20
C ASP A 146 20.33 15.18 -3.30
N TYR A 147 20.14 16.08 -2.32
CA TYR A 147 21.17 16.38 -1.34
C TYR A 147 21.47 15.17 -0.47
N TYR A 148 20.42 14.46 -0.01
CA TYR A 148 20.54 13.28 0.84
C TYR A 148 21.38 12.19 0.18
N TYR A 149 21.02 11.77 -1.04
CA TYR A 149 21.73 10.71 -1.76
C TYR A 149 23.21 11.03 -2.05
N LYS A 150 23.59 12.31 -2.08
CA LYS A 150 24.98 12.74 -2.31
C LYS A 150 25.82 12.86 -1.04
N ASN A 151 25.20 13.10 0.11
CA ASN A 151 25.93 13.53 1.33
C ASN A 151 25.65 12.66 2.56
N CYS A 152 24.64 11.81 2.54
CA CYS A 152 24.17 11.04 3.69
C CYS A 152 23.93 9.57 3.30
N SER A 153 23.85 8.70 4.31
CA SER A 153 23.51 7.28 4.12
C SER A 153 22.35 6.89 5.04
N PHE A 154 21.40 6.11 4.53
CA PHE A 154 20.28 5.65 5.35
C PHE A 154 20.75 4.76 6.51
N PRO A 155 20.26 4.98 7.76
CA PRO A 155 19.10 5.79 8.17
C PRO A 155 19.39 7.23 8.66
N GLU A 156 20.53 7.84 8.32
CA GLU A 156 20.93 9.16 8.84
C GLU A 156 19.87 10.26 8.61
N VAL A 157 19.73 11.16 9.59
CA VAL A 157 18.89 12.37 9.43
C VAL A 157 19.70 13.57 8.94
N ILE A 158 19.07 14.45 8.17
CA ILE A 158 19.66 15.74 7.81
C ILE A 158 19.38 16.76 8.92
N LEU A 159 20.44 17.30 9.48
CA LEU A 159 20.37 18.38 10.47
C LEU A 159 20.56 19.74 9.78
N ALA A 160 19.62 20.66 9.96
CA ALA A 160 19.63 21.96 9.27
C ALA A 160 20.90 22.79 9.55
N ASN A 161 21.55 22.59 10.69
CA ASN A 161 22.80 23.26 11.06
C ASN A 161 24.05 22.67 10.37
N GLN A 162 23.96 21.47 9.80
CA GLN A 162 25.05 20.78 9.11
C GLN A 162 24.93 20.84 7.58
N VAL A 163 23.81 21.34 7.06
CA VAL A 163 23.59 21.51 5.62
C VAL A 163 24.59 22.52 5.04
N LYS A 164 25.35 22.09 4.03
CA LYS A 164 26.31 22.94 3.30
C LYS A 164 25.68 23.70 2.13
N ASP A 165 24.63 23.17 1.50
CA ASP A 165 23.92 23.84 0.40
C ASP A 165 23.17 25.08 0.94
N PRO A 166 23.53 26.31 0.52
CA PRO A 166 22.92 27.55 1.01
C PRO A 166 21.42 27.65 0.71
N GLU A 167 20.98 27.14 -0.44
CA GLU A 167 19.58 27.21 -0.86
C GLU A 167 18.73 26.22 -0.07
N LEU A 168 19.22 24.98 0.12
CA LEU A 168 18.56 24.01 0.98
C LEU A 168 18.48 24.52 2.42
N LYS A 169 19.55 25.15 2.93
CA LYS A 169 19.54 25.77 4.25
C LYS A 169 18.48 26.87 4.35
N LYS A 170 18.38 27.74 3.35
CA LYS A 170 17.36 28.79 3.27
C LYS A 170 15.94 28.21 3.28
N LEU A 171 15.70 27.13 2.53
CA LEU A 171 14.43 26.41 2.52
C LEU A 171 14.07 25.89 3.92
N LEU A 172 15.02 25.23 4.59
CA LEU A 172 14.80 24.71 5.95
C LEU A 172 14.56 25.84 6.95
N ASP A 173 15.26 26.97 6.82
CA ASP A 173 15.09 28.15 7.68
C ASP A 173 13.73 28.85 7.46
N ILE A 174 13.28 29.02 6.20
CA ILE A 174 11.94 29.55 5.86
C ILE A 174 10.87 28.71 6.55
N HIS A 175 11.00 27.40 6.46
CA HIS A 175 10.07 26.50 7.11
C HIS A 175 10.37 26.32 8.60
N ARG A 176 11.43 26.86 9.20
CA ARG A 176 11.81 26.57 10.61
C ARG A 176 11.89 25.07 10.91
N THR A 177 12.53 24.35 10.01
CA THR A 177 12.77 22.91 10.13
C THR A 177 14.19 22.70 10.62
N LYS A 178 14.37 21.87 11.66
CA LYS A 178 15.70 21.57 12.23
C LYS A 178 16.19 20.18 11.88
N ILE A 179 15.28 19.22 11.79
CA ILE A 179 15.60 17.85 11.39
C ILE A 179 14.71 17.49 10.21
N VAL A 180 15.34 16.90 9.19
CA VAL A 180 14.68 16.26 8.07
C VAL A 180 15.11 14.81 8.08
N MET A 181 14.14 13.93 8.15
CA MET A 181 14.36 12.49 8.27
C MET A 181 13.75 11.81 7.05
N PRO A 182 14.58 11.37 6.09
CA PRO A 182 14.12 10.60 4.95
C PRO A 182 13.60 9.23 5.37
N LEU A 183 12.49 8.82 4.77
CA LEU A 183 11.87 7.52 4.96
C LEU A 183 12.09 6.72 3.69
N LEU A 184 13.04 5.80 3.72
CA LEU A 184 13.42 4.98 2.57
C LEU A 184 13.04 3.52 2.79
N HIS A 185 12.53 2.88 1.73
CA HIS A 185 12.34 1.44 1.67
C HIS A 185 12.96 0.90 0.38
N GLN A 186 13.88 -0.09 0.49
CA GLN A 186 14.61 -0.63 -0.66
C GLN A 186 15.27 0.46 -1.54
N ASN A 187 15.86 1.48 -0.89
CA ASN A 187 16.48 2.64 -1.52
C ASN A 187 15.52 3.57 -2.32
N GLN A 188 14.21 3.31 -2.28
CA GLN A 188 13.18 4.19 -2.81
C GLN A 188 12.62 5.10 -1.72
N GLU A 189 12.32 6.34 -2.10
CA GLU A 189 11.69 7.31 -1.21
C GLU A 189 10.23 6.97 -0.95
N THR A 190 9.93 6.61 0.30
CA THR A 190 8.55 6.50 0.79
C THR A 190 8.03 7.87 1.22
N GLY A 191 8.90 8.72 1.76
CA GLY A 191 8.57 10.09 2.14
C GLY A 191 9.61 10.75 3.01
N ILE A 192 9.25 11.88 3.59
CA ILE A 192 10.13 12.69 4.44
C ILE A 192 9.37 13.10 5.70
N LEU A 193 9.97 12.90 6.87
CA LEU A 193 9.49 13.44 8.13
C LEU A 193 10.24 14.74 8.46
N PHE A 194 9.49 15.81 8.67
CA PHE A 194 10.01 17.12 9.06
C PHE A 194 9.75 17.38 10.53
N LEU A 195 10.80 17.77 11.27
CA LEU A 195 10.69 18.24 12.65
C LEU A 195 11.14 19.71 12.74
N GLY A 196 10.32 20.51 13.43
CA GLY A 196 10.57 21.92 13.66
C GLY A 196 11.59 22.21 14.75
N GLU A 197 11.49 23.38 15.37
CA GLU A 197 12.34 23.73 16.51
C GLU A 197 11.97 22.93 17.76
N HIS A 198 12.97 22.63 18.60
CA HIS A 198 12.74 22.08 19.92
C HIS A 198 12.23 23.18 20.85
N LYS A 199 11.21 22.90 21.68
CA LYS A 199 10.58 23.90 22.58
C LYS A 199 11.46 24.45 23.71
N SER A 200 12.75 24.09 23.77
CA SER A 200 13.66 24.43 24.88
C SER A 200 15.12 24.57 24.38
N LEU A 201 15.96 23.52 24.50
CA LEU A 201 17.43 23.62 24.33
C LEU A 201 18.00 23.01 23.03
N GLY A 202 17.14 22.70 22.04
CA GLY A 202 17.54 21.98 20.83
C GLY A 202 17.47 20.46 20.98
N TYR A 203 17.71 19.73 19.89
CA TYR A 203 17.73 18.26 19.87
C TYR A 203 19.09 17.71 20.33
N SER A 204 19.06 16.66 21.13
CA SER A 204 20.23 15.91 21.59
C SER A 204 20.65 14.85 20.57
N SER A 205 21.87 14.29 20.71
CA SER A 205 22.31 13.16 19.89
C SER A 205 21.43 11.92 20.09
N ARG A 206 20.91 11.72 21.30
CA ARG A 206 20.00 10.61 21.61
C ARG A 206 18.67 10.73 20.86
N ASP A 207 18.13 11.95 20.73
CA ASP A 207 16.89 12.19 19.96
C ASP A 207 17.10 11.82 18.49
N ILE A 208 18.29 12.10 17.95
CA ILE A 208 18.66 11.76 16.58
C ILE A 208 18.76 10.23 16.43
N GLU A 209 19.50 9.56 17.31
CA GLU A 209 19.62 8.09 17.31
C GLU A 209 18.25 7.39 17.42
N MET A 210 17.33 7.92 18.23
CA MET A 210 15.95 7.41 18.33
C MET A 210 15.15 7.59 17.04
N LEU A 211 15.33 8.72 16.33
CA LEU A 211 14.66 8.93 15.04
C LEU A 211 15.23 7.98 13.99
N GLU A 212 16.55 7.88 13.90
CA GLU A 212 17.24 6.97 12.97
C GLU A 212 16.85 5.50 13.21
N SER A 213 16.69 5.09 14.47
CA SER A 213 16.31 3.71 14.81
C SER A 213 14.91 3.34 14.32
N ILE A 214 13.96 4.28 14.31
CA ILE A 214 12.58 4.03 13.85
C ILE A 214 12.37 4.32 12.35
N ALA A 215 13.36 4.89 11.65
CA ALA A 215 13.23 5.32 10.26
C ALA A 215 12.77 4.20 9.33
N GLY A 216 13.43 3.05 9.44
CA GLY A 216 13.13 1.88 8.62
C GLY A 216 11.73 1.34 8.89
N GLU A 217 11.35 1.20 10.16
CA GLU A 217 10.03 0.68 10.54
C GLU A 217 8.91 1.61 10.07
N LEU A 218 9.08 2.94 10.27
CA LEU A 218 8.15 3.95 9.77
C LEU A 218 8.01 3.91 8.25
N ALA A 219 9.12 3.84 7.51
CA ALA A 219 9.10 3.79 6.05
C ALA A 219 8.37 2.54 5.53
N VAL A 220 8.61 1.38 6.15
CA VAL A 220 7.93 0.12 5.80
C VAL A 220 6.43 0.22 6.08
N SER A 221 6.04 0.63 7.29
CA SER A 221 4.63 0.70 7.66
C SER A 221 3.85 1.71 6.82
N ILE A 222 4.42 2.88 6.54
CA ILE A 222 3.79 3.87 5.66
C ILE A 222 3.61 3.30 4.25
N ARG A 223 4.64 2.65 3.69
CA ARG A 223 4.56 2.03 2.36
C ARG A 223 3.47 0.95 2.34
N ASN A 224 3.43 0.10 3.36
CA ASN A 224 2.42 -0.95 3.47
C ASN A 224 1.00 -0.38 3.54
N SER A 225 0.76 0.64 4.38
CA SER A 225 -0.54 1.30 4.47
C SER A 225 -0.98 1.93 3.16
N LEU A 226 -0.06 2.59 2.43
CA LEU A 226 -0.35 3.18 1.12
C LEU A 226 -0.68 2.10 0.07
N SER A 227 0.10 1.02 0.02
CA SER A 227 -0.15 -0.09 -0.90
C SER A 227 -1.48 -0.81 -0.60
N LEU A 228 -1.86 -0.95 0.68
CA LEU A 228 -3.17 -1.50 1.03
C LEU A 228 -4.32 -0.61 0.55
N GLU A 229 -4.17 0.72 0.64
CA GLU A 229 -5.15 1.68 0.12
C GLU A 229 -5.30 1.54 -1.40
N GLU A 230 -4.18 1.49 -2.13
CA GLU A 230 -4.15 1.29 -3.59
C GLU A 230 -4.81 -0.02 -4.03
N ILE A 231 -4.49 -1.13 -3.37
CA ILE A 231 -5.08 -2.44 -3.66
C ILE A 231 -6.60 -2.39 -3.47
N ASN A 232 -7.08 -1.75 -2.40
CA ASN A 232 -8.51 -1.64 -2.13
C ASN A 232 -9.23 -0.80 -3.19
N GLU A 233 -8.64 0.31 -3.64
CA GLU A 233 -9.21 1.14 -4.70
C GLU A 233 -9.21 0.43 -6.06
N LEU A 234 -8.12 -0.28 -6.39
CA LEU A 234 -8.05 -1.11 -7.60
C LEU A 234 -9.09 -2.22 -7.58
N ASN A 235 -9.26 -2.93 -6.47
CA ASN A 235 -10.26 -3.98 -6.33
C ASN A 235 -11.68 -3.44 -6.51
N LYS A 236 -12.01 -2.28 -5.90
CA LYS A 236 -13.31 -1.63 -6.09
C LYS A 236 -13.54 -1.24 -7.56
N SER A 237 -12.53 -0.68 -8.21
CA SER A 237 -12.61 -0.27 -9.62
C SER A 237 -12.78 -1.48 -10.55
N LEU A 238 -12.02 -2.54 -10.31
CA LEU A 238 -12.10 -3.78 -11.08
C LEU A 238 -13.46 -4.46 -10.90
N GLN A 239 -13.99 -4.50 -9.68
CA GLN A 239 -15.32 -5.05 -9.42
C GLN A 239 -16.40 -4.31 -10.21
N ARG A 240 -16.36 -2.97 -10.25
CA ARG A 240 -17.30 -2.18 -11.07
C ARG A 240 -17.22 -2.54 -12.56
N LYS A 241 -16.01 -2.67 -13.10
CA LYS A 241 -15.81 -3.07 -14.51
C LYS A 241 -16.33 -4.48 -14.79
N ILE A 242 -16.13 -5.42 -13.87
CA ILE A 242 -16.67 -6.78 -13.98
C ILE A 242 -18.20 -6.75 -13.98
N ASP A 243 -18.81 -5.98 -13.10
CA ASP A 243 -20.27 -5.85 -13.00
C ASP A 243 -20.87 -5.23 -14.27
N GLU A 244 -20.23 -4.18 -14.81
CA GLU A 244 -20.62 -3.53 -16.07
C GLU A 244 -20.52 -4.49 -17.26
N ALA A 245 -19.36 -5.14 -17.44
CA ALA A 245 -19.16 -6.11 -18.51
C ALA A 245 -20.13 -7.31 -18.41
N THR A 246 -20.39 -7.79 -17.20
CA THR A 246 -21.35 -8.88 -16.96
C THR A 246 -22.77 -8.44 -17.33
N LYS A 247 -23.15 -7.20 -17.02
CA LYS A 247 -24.46 -6.66 -17.38
C LYS A 247 -24.62 -6.53 -18.90
N GLU A 248 -23.60 -6.02 -19.60
CA GLU A 248 -23.58 -5.91 -21.06
C GLU A 248 -23.63 -7.28 -21.74
N LEU A 249 -22.83 -8.23 -21.26
CA LEU A 249 -22.84 -9.61 -21.76
C LEU A 249 -24.22 -10.26 -21.60
N ARG A 250 -24.84 -10.12 -20.42
CA ARG A 250 -26.20 -10.63 -20.16
C ARG A 250 -27.24 -9.96 -21.05
N PHE A 251 -27.08 -8.67 -21.33
CA PHE A 251 -27.97 -7.95 -22.24
C PHE A 251 -27.84 -8.45 -23.68
N SER A 252 -26.62 -8.56 -24.20
CA SER A 252 -26.34 -9.08 -25.54
C SER A 252 -26.81 -10.54 -25.70
N ASN A 253 -26.59 -11.38 -24.69
CA ASN A 253 -27.07 -12.77 -24.72
C ASN A 253 -28.61 -12.84 -24.79
N ARG A 254 -29.32 -12.02 -23.99
CA ARG A 254 -30.80 -11.92 -24.11
C ARG A 254 -31.25 -11.44 -25.49
N GLN A 255 -30.53 -10.49 -26.10
CA GLN A 255 -30.85 -10.04 -27.46
C GLN A 255 -30.64 -11.16 -28.49
N LEU A 256 -29.53 -11.90 -28.39
CA LEU A 256 -29.26 -13.06 -29.24
C LEU A 256 -30.33 -14.14 -29.09
N GLN A 257 -30.74 -14.44 -27.86
CA GLN A 257 -31.82 -15.41 -27.61
C GLN A 257 -33.14 -14.96 -28.26
N ARG A 258 -33.53 -13.70 -28.09
CA ARG A 258 -34.73 -13.15 -28.74
C ARG A 258 -34.64 -13.19 -30.26
N LEU A 259 -33.45 -12.91 -30.82
CA LEU A 259 -33.24 -12.95 -32.25
C LEU A 259 -33.34 -14.39 -32.79
N ASP A 260 -32.80 -15.36 -32.06
CA ASP A 260 -32.92 -16.77 -32.45
C ASP A 260 -34.37 -17.28 -32.32
N GLU A 261 -35.11 -16.86 -31.30
CA GLU A 261 -36.56 -17.13 -31.20
C GLU A 261 -37.35 -16.53 -32.37
N ALA A 262 -37.12 -15.25 -32.71
CA ALA A 262 -37.76 -14.60 -33.84
C ALA A 262 -37.39 -15.26 -35.18
N LYS A 263 -36.13 -15.69 -35.35
CA LYS A 263 -35.67 -16.45 -36.52
C LYS A 263 -36.43 -17.77 -36.64
N ASN A 264 -36.58 -18.50 -35.54
CA ASN A 264 -37.32 -19.76 -35.51
C ASN A 264 -38.80 -19.58 -35.86
N GLU A 265 -39.45 -18.54 -35.32
CA GLU A 265 -40.84 -18.20 -35.64
C GLU A 265 -41.01 -17.85 -37.12
N PHE A 266 -40.14 -16.99 -37.66
CA PHE A 266 -40.16 -16.61 -39.07
C PHE A 266 -40.03 -17.82 -40.00
N ILE A 267 -39.09 -18.73 -39.74
CA ILE A 267 -38.86 -19.92 -40.58
C ILE A 267 -40.06 -20.87 -40.53
N SER A 268 -40.66 -21.04 -39.35
CA SER A 268 -41.88 -21.84 -39.19
C SER A 268 -43.04 -21.24 -39.99
N MET A 269 -43.28 -19.94 -39.84
CA MET A 269 -44.34 -19.21 -40.54
C MET A 269 -44.17 -19.27 -42.06
N ALA A 270 -42.97 -18.91 -42.56
CA ALA A 270 -42.67 -18.90 -44.00
C ALA A 270 -42.97 -20.26 -44.64
N SER A 271 -42.66 -21.34 -43.94
CA SER A 271 -42.84 -22.68 -44.49
C SER A 271 -44.29 -23.15 -44.52
N HIS A 272 -45.09 -22.77 -43.51
CA HIS A 272 -46.54 -22.99 -43.58
C HIS A 272 -47.16 -22.24 -44.76
N GLN A 273 -46.75 -20.98 -44.97
CA GLN A 273 -47.25 -20.16 -46.06
C GLN A 273 -46.82 -20.68 -47.44
N LEU A 274 -45.66 -21.34 -47.56
CA LEU A 274 -45.20 -21.96 -48.81
C LEU A 274 -45.84 -23.33 -49.09
N ARG A 275 -46.12 -24.13 -48.04
CA ARG A 275 -46.70 -25.47 -48.19
C ARG A 275 -48.14 -25.42 -48.71
N THR A 276 -48.95 -24.48 -48.23
CA THR A 276 -50.35 -24.35 -48.61
C THR A 276 -50.55 -24.20 -50.13
N PRO A 277 -49.96 -23.20 -50.81
CA PRO A 277 -50.14 -23.02 -52.26
C PRO A 277 -49.56 -24.18 -53.07
N LEU A 278 -48.45 -24.80 -52.62
CA LEU A 278 -47.88 -25.96 -53.30
C LEU A 278 -48.75 -27.21 -53.19
N THR A 279 -49.40 -27.42 -52.04
CA THR A 279 -50.39 -28.50 -51.86
C THR A 279 -51.57 -28.28 -52.81
N SER A 280 -52.06 -27.05 -52.94
CA SER A 280 -53.13 -26.71 -53.88
C SER A 280 -52.71 -26.93 -55.33
N ILE A 281 -51.53 -26.47 -55.75
CA ILE A 281 -51.00 -26.68 -57.10
C ILE A 281 -50.86 -28.17 -57.40
N LYS A 282 -50.29 -28.95 -56.46
CA LYS A 282 -50.18 -30.40 -56.60
C LYS A 282 -51.56 -31.04 -56.79
N GLY A 283 -52.55 -30.68 -55.97
CA GLY A 283 -53.92 -31.21 -56.06
C GLY A 283 -54.61 -30.86 -57.37
N TYR A 284 -54.47 -29.63 -57.87
CA TYR A 284 -55.01 -29.24 -59.18
C TYR A 284 -54.36 -30.02 -60.33
N LEU A 285 -53.04 -30.22 -60.29
CA LEU A 285 -52.32 -31.02 -61.28
C LEU A 285 -52.74 -32.49 -61.23
N ASP A 286 -52.99 -33.04 -60.04
CA ASP A 286 -53.48 -34.42 -59.85
C ASP A 286 -54.87 -34.62 -60.47
N MET A 287 -55.83 -33.75 -60.12
CA MET A 287 -57.19 -33.79 -60.69
C MET A 287 -57.19 -33.64 -62.23
N MET A 288 -56.28 -32.84 -62.80
CA MET A 288 -56.09 -32.75 -64.25
C MET A 288 -55.55 -34.06 -64.85
N LEU A 289 -54.63 -34.74 -64.17
CA LEU A 289 -54.01 -35.98 -64.63
C LEU A 289 -54.96 -37.19 -64.53
N GLU A 290 -55.77 -37.25 -63.47
CA GLU A 290 -56.80 -38.26 -63.21
C GLU A 290 -58.00 -38.13 -64.17
N GLY A 291 -58.23 -36.93 -64.71
CA GLY A 291 -59.25 -36.64 -65.72
C GLY A 291 -60.55 -36.05 -65.16
N ASP A 292 -60.58 -35.73 -63.87
CA ASP A 292 -61.72 -35.13 -63.17
C ASP A 292 -62.12 -33.75 -63.74
N LEU A 293 -61.15 -33.05 -64.34
CA LEU A 293 -61.36 -31.75 -64.98
C LEU A 293 -61.55 -31.83 -66.50
N GLY A 294 -61.70 -33.05 -67.05
CA GLY A 294 -61.95 -33.31 -68.46
C GLY A 294 -60.84 -34.10 -69.17
N LYS A 295 -61.08 -34.43 -70.45
CA LYS A 295 -60.12 -35.21 -71.26
C LYS A 295 -58.94 -34.34 -71.69
N ILE A 296 -57.73 -34.77 -71.37
CA ILE A 296 -56.47 -34.15 -71.79
C ILE A 296 -55.81 -34.92 -72.94
N THR A 297 -55.14 -34.19 -73.84
CA THR A 297 -54.38 -34.78 -74.96
C THR A 297 -53.09 -35.47 -74.46
N PRO A 298 -52.50 -36.40 -75.24
CA PRO A 298 -51.26 -37.08 -74.85
C PRO A 298 -50.09 -36.13 -74.57
N THR A 299 -49.97 -35.05 -75.35
CA THR A 299 -48.96 -33.99 -75.18
C THR A 299 -49.20 -33.17 -73.91
N GLN A 300 -50.44 -32.79 -73.62
CA GLN A 300 -50.78 -32.09 -72.36
C GLN A 300 -50.48 -32.98 -71.14
N ARG A 301 -50.77 -34.28 -71.21
CA ARG A 301 -50.46 -35.23 -70.13
C ARG A 301 -48.96 -35.33 -69.84
N ALA A 302 -48.10 -35.30 -70.85
CA ALA A 302 -46.66 -35.32 -70.66
C ALA A 302 -46.16 -34.07 -69.90
N VAL A 303 -46.61 -32.88 -70.31
CA VAL A 303 -46.26 -31.61 -69.66
C VAL A 303 -46.81 -31.51 -68.23
N LEU A 304 -48.05 -31.93 -68.01
CA LEU A 304 -48.67 -31.95 -66.67
C LEU A 304 -47.95 -32.90 -65.70
N ARG A 305 -47.46 -34.06 -66.18
CA ARG A 305 -46.64 -34.97 -65.37
C ARG A 305 -45.32 -34.34 -64.95
N GLU A 306 -44.69 -33.59 -65.85
CA GLU A 306 -43.44 -32.89 -65.53
C GLU A 306 -43.67 -31.75 -64.52
N ALA A 307 -44.74 -30.97 -64.69
CA ALA A 307 -45.17 -29.96 -63.72
C ALA A 307 -45.50 -30.57 -62.35
N PHE A 308 -46.19 -31.72 -62.32
CA PHE A 308 -46.51 -32.45 -61.10
C PHE A 308 -45.24 -32.93 -60.37
N SER A 309 -44.31 -33.56 -61.10
CA SER A 309 -43.03 -34.01 -60.56
C SER A 309 -42.19 -32.86 -59.99
N SER A 310 -42.19 -31.70 -60.67
CA SER A 310 -41.55 -30.48 -60.20
C SER A 310 -42.18 -29.94 -58.91
N SER A 311 -43.52 -29.93 -58.83
CA SER A 311 -44.26 -29.54 -57.62
C SER A 311 -43.94 -30.46 -56.44
N GLU A 312 -43.88 -31.78 -56.64
CA GLU A 312 -43.47 -32.72 -55.59
C GLU A 312 -42.03 -32.51 -55.14
N ARG A 313 -41.11 -32.22 -56.07
CA ARG A 313 -39.73 -31.90 -55.73
C ARG A 313 -39.63 -30.64 -54.88
N MET A 314 -40.42 -29.62 -55.18
CA MET A 314 -40.43 -28.37 -54.42
C MET A 314 -40.96 -28.56 -52.99
N VAL A 315 -42.02 -29.36 -52.82
CA VAL A 315 -42.53 -29.72 -51.49
C VAL A 315 -41.47 -30.47 -50.67
N ARG A 316 -40.74 -31.42 -51.28
CA ARG A 316 -39.63 -32.13 -50.62
C ARG A 316 -38.52 -31.17 -50.18
N LEU A 317 -38.06 -30.31 -51.08
CA LEU A 317 -36.98 -29.35 -50.79
C LEU A 317 -37.33 -28.37 -49.66
N ILE A 318 -38.58 -27.90 -49.60
CA ILE A 318 -39.05 -27.03 -48.51
C ILE A 318 -39.04 -27.79 -47.18
N ASN A 319 -39.47 -29.05 -47.16
CA ASN A 319 -39.43 -29.87 -45.95
C ASN A 319 -37.99 -30.17 -45.51
N ASP A 320 -37.08 -30.44 -46.45
CA ASP A 320 -35.66 -30.70 -46.15
C ASP A 320 -34.98 -29.45 -45.59
N PHE A 321 -35.20 -28.29 -46.21
CA PHE A 321 -34.69 -27.00 -45.72
C PHE A 321 -35.18 -26.69 -44.30
N LEU A 322 -36.47 -26.93 -44.04
CA LEU A 322 -37.06 -26.79 -42.71
C LEU A 322 -36.41 -27.71 -41.67
N ASN A 323 -36.21 -28.98 -42.03
CA ASN A 323 -35.63 -29.96 -41.13
C ASN A 323 -34.20 -29.56 -40.76
N VAL A 324 -33.40 -29.14 -41.75
CA VAL A 324 -32.03 -28.62 -41.51
C VAL A 324 -32.06 -27.37 -40.62
N SER A 325 -32.99 -26.44 -40.88
CA SER A 325 -33.10 -25.23 -40.07
C SER A 325 -33.52 -25.50 -38.61
N ARG A 326 -34.34 -26.53 -38.36
CA ARG A 326 -34.72 -26.96 -37.00
C ARG A 326 -33.60 -27.73 -36.30
N LEU A 327 -32.81 -28.49 -37.05
CA LEU A 327 -31.63 -29.21 -36.54
C LEU A 327 -30.54 -28.25 -36.06
N GLN A 328 -30.30 -27.16 -36.80
CA GLN A 328 -29.30 -26.15 -36.42
C GLN A 328 -29.67 -25.39 -35.14
N THR A 329 -30.94 -25.34 -34.75
CA THR A 329 -31.40 -24.63 -33.54
C THR A 329 -31.59 -25.56 -32.33
N GLY A 330 -31.20 -26.84 -32.42
CA GLY A 330 -31.11 -27.76 -31.29
C GLY A 330 -32.44 -28.16 -30.64
N LYS A 331 -33.59 -27.70 -31.16
CA LYS A 331 -34.93 -28.04 -30.64
C LYS A 331 -35.45 -29.32 -31.31
N PHE A 332 -35.08 -30.48 -30.77
CA PHE A 332 -35.78 -31.73 -31.05
C PHE A 332 -37.03 -31.82 -30.16
N ASN A 333 -38.22 -31.70 -30.74
CA ASN A 333 -39.43 -32.27 -30.15
C ASN A 333 -39.60 -33.68 -30.73
N ILE A 334 -39.23 -34.69 -29.94
CA ILE A 334 -39.51 -36.09 -30.27
C ILE A 334 -40.93 -36.37 -29.79
N ASP A 335 -41.91 -36.30 -30.68
CA ASP A 335 -43.23 -36.86 -30.42
C ASP A 335 -43.14 -38.38 -30.54
N LYS A 336 -43.02 -39.06 -29.39
CA LYS A 336 -43.14 -40.51 -29.30
C LYS A 336 -44.61 -40.87 -29.52
N GLN A 337 -44.92 -41.47 -30.67
CA GLN A 337 -46.19 -42.18 -30.82
C GLN A 337 -46.00 -43.65 -30.39
N GLU A 338 -46.92 -44.15 -29.57
CA GLU A 338 -46.97 -45.57 -29.19
C GLU A 338 -47.30 -46.41 -30.42
N THR A 339 -46.29 -47.08 -31.00
CA THR A 339 -46.52 -48.15 -31.97
C THR A 339 -46.99 -49.39 -31.23
N GLY A 340 -48.25 -49.76 -31.44
CA GLY A 340 -48.91 -50.91 -30.82
C GLY A 340 -48.07 -52.19 -30.94
N ARG A 341 -48.00 -52.94 -29.83
CA ARG A 341 -47.37 -54.25 -29.72
C ARG A 341 -47.89 -55.20 -30.81
N CYS A 342 -47.01 -55.79 -31.60
CA CYS A 342 -47.33 -57.00 -32.36
C CYS A 342 -47.67 -58.12 -31.37
N SER A 343 -48.96 -58.44 -31.25
CA SER A 343 -49.41 -59.70 -30.65
C SER A 343 -49.07 -60.83 -31.62
N ASN A 344 -48.04 -61.60 -31.28
CA ASN A 344 -47.83 -62.92 -31.87
C ASN A 344 -49.01 -63.83 -31.49
N SER A 345 -49.83 -64.19 -32.47
CA SER A 345 -50.82 -65.27 -32.34
C SER A 345 -50.90 -66.05 -33.66
N SER A 346 -50.19 -67.17 -33.73
CA SER A 346 -50.45 -68.37 -34.56
C SER A 346 -49.18 -69.22 -34.52
N GLY A 347 -49.20 -70.53 -34.27
CA GLY A 347 -50.24 -71.49 -34.01
C GLY A 347 -49.55 -72.82 -33.73
#